data_AF-A0A6V8QVX0-F1
#
_entry.id   AF-A0A6V8QVX0-F1
#
_cell.length_a   1.000
_cell.length_b   1.000
_cell.length_c   1.000
_cell.angle_alpha   90.00
_cell.angle_beta   90.00
_cell.angle_gamma   90.00
#
_symmetry.space_group_name_H-M   'P 1'
#
loop_
_entity.id
_entity.type
_entity.pdbx_description
1 polymer ?
#
loop_
_entity_poly.entity_id
_entity_poly.type
_entity_poly.pdbx_seq_one_letter_code
_entity_poly.pdbx_strand_id
1 'polypeptide(L)'
;MSDQPWLVTTTTSLFSPRWNDKGSGATRDGGFWHPKSDGNFRPLGSVGVPHWRDINGSHSSLLIKANPDATGALSPVASPTGYTLIWKDEKSKADNDGSFWRPIAPNGYVAMGDVARGGWSTPDISDVWCVRADLVKQGSFAAHSVWDDKKSKAKTDVSIWEIRSASRSDESGIDDSETAEAIPADPRATYLGAIRASQNYNVPDSSFARVPIV
;
A
#
# COMPACT_ATOMS: atom_id res chain seq x y z
N MET A 1 3.60 -32.19 12.13
CA MET A 1 4.26 -31.43 11.05
C MET A 1 4.14 -29.98 11.47
N SER A 2 5.26 -29.26 11.60
CA SER A 2 5.23 -27.85 12.02
C SER A 2 4.54 -27.02 10.94
N ASP A 3 3.55 -26.22 11.31
CA ASP A 3 2.93 -25.20 10.46
C ASP A 3 3.97 -24.09 10.20
N GLN A 4 4.85 -24.31 9.22
CA GLN A 4 5.78 -23.28 8.78
C GLN A 4 5.00 -22.20 8.01
N PRO A 5 5.19 -20.90 8.33
CA PRO A 5 4.45 -19.83 7.68
C PRO A 5 4.81 -19.74 6.19
N TRP A 6 3.82 -19.57 5.32
CA TRP A 6 4.05 -19.45 3.87
C TRP A 6 4.79 -18.16 3.49
N LEU A 7 4.62 -17.11 4.29
CA LEU A 7 5.21 -15.80 4.07
C LEU A 7 6.22 -15.49 5.18
N VAL A 8 7.30 -14.80 4.82
CA VAL A 8 8.20 -14.17 5.79
C VAL A 8 8.01 -12.67 5.69
N THR A 9 7.86 -12.02 6.84
CA THR A 9 7.63 -10.57 6.94
C THR A 9 8.81 -9.85 7.58
N THR A 10 9.00 -8.60 7.17
CA THR A 10 9.82 -7.62 7.91
C THR A 10 9.21 -6.24 7.70
N THR A 11 9.70 -5.23 8.40
CA THR A 11 9.36 -3.83 8.12
C THR A 11 10.55 -3.06 7.63
N THR A 12 10.30 -2.07 6.78
CA THR A 12 11.28 -1.04 6.43
C THR A 12 10.81 0.32 6.91
N SER A 13 11.75 1.13 7.39
CA SER A 13 11.57 2.56 7.62
C SER A 13 12.23 3.42 6.55
N LEU A 14 12.67 2.79 5.44
CA LEU A 14 13.28 3.43 4.29
C LEU A 14 12.30 3.52 3.14
N PHE A 15 12.14 4.72 2.58
CA PHE A 15 11.17 5.02 1.54
C PHE A 15 11.79 5.86 0.42
N SER A 16 11.33 5.63 -0.79
CA SER A 16 11.62 6.47 -1.96
C SER A 16 10.43 7.41 -2.21
N PRO A 17 10.64 8.73 -2.35
CA PRO A 17 9.57 9.64 -2.71
C PRO A 17 9.06 9.30 -4.12
N ARG A 18 7.73 9.32 -4.30
CA ARG A 18 7.11 9.05 -5.61
C ARG A 18 6.40 10.28 -6.15
N TRP A 19 5.54 10.89 -5.34
CA TRP A 19 4.77 12.07 -5.74
C TRP A 19 4.26 12.83 -4.52
N ASN A 20 4.01 14.13 -4.69
CA ASN A 20 3.25 14.94 -3.73
C ASN A 20 2.43 15.97 -4.49
N ASP A 21 1.38 16.47 -3.85
CA ASP A 21 0.39 17.34 -4.47
C ASP A 21 0.74 18.84 -4.44
N LYS A 22 1.96 19.20 -4.04
CA LYS A 22 2.40 20.60 -3.97
C LYS A 22 2.20 21.28 -5.32
N GLY A 23 1.61 22.48 -5.29
CA GLY A 23 1.27 23.26 -6.49
C GLY A 23 -0.06 22.88 -7.15
N SER A 24 -0.66 21.74 -6.79
CA SER A 24 -1.87 21.25 -7.46
C SER A 24 -3.11 22.13 -7.21
N GLY A 25 -3.14 22.85 -6.08
CA GLY A 25 -4.34 23.57 -5.64
C GLY A 25 -5.44 22.64 -5.11
N ALA A 26 -5.14 21.36 -4.88
CA ALA A 26 -6.00 20.47 -4.11
C ALA A 26 -6.24 21.04 -2.69
N THR A 27 -7.35 20.65 -2.06
CA THR A 27 -7.73 21.20 -0.75
C THR A 27 -6.91 20.68 0.43
N ARG A 28 -6.17 19.59 0.24
CA ARG A 28 -5.47 18.86 1.30
C ARG A 28 -4.12 18.43 0.77
N ASP A 29 -3.10 18.50 1.61
CA ASP A 29 -1.76 18.03 1.26
C ASP A 29 -1.69 16.50 1.25
N GLY A 30 -0.89 15.95 0.34
CA GLY A 30 -0.68 14.52 0.18
C GLY A 30 0.75 14.23 -0.28
N GLY A 31 1.45 13.36 0.45
CA GLY A 31 2.77 12.84 0.10
C GLY A 31 2.73 11.33 -0.07
N PHE A 32 3.27 10.84 -1.17
CA PHE A 32 3.24 9.43 -1.54
C PHE A 32 4.64 8.89 -1.75
N TRP A 33 4.86 7.75 -1.11
CA TRP A 33 6.16 7.13 -0.97
C TRP A 33 6.07 5.65 -1.30
N HIS A 34 7.19 5.07 -1.70
CA HIS A 34 7.29 3.65 -1.94
C HIS A 34 8.30 3.04 -0.97
N PRO A 35 7.90 2.06 -0.13
CA PRO A 35 8.84 1.40 0.77
C PRO A 35 9.98 0.76 -0.03
N LYS A 36 11.22 0.88 0.44
CA LYS A 36 12.38 0.28 -0.23
C LYS A 36 12.43 -1.22 0.07
N SER A 37 12.44 -2.02 -1.00
CA SER A 37 12.71 -3.47 -0.94
C SER A 37 14.06 -3.77 -0.28
N ASP A 38 14.16 -4.94 0.35
CA ASP A 38 15.40 -5.46 0.95
C ASP A 38 15.65 -6.89 0.47
N GLY A 39 16.64 -7.06 -0.42
CA GLY A 39 16.85 -8.31 -1.13
C GLY A 39 15.58 -8.77 -1.85
N ASN A 40 15.03 -9.93 -1.45
CA ASN A 40 13.80 -10.50 -2.02
C ASN A 40 12.51 -10.03 -1.32
N PHE A 41 12.63 -9.25 -0.24
CA PHE A 41 11.48 -8.62 0.39
C PHE A 41 11.00 -7.45 -0.45
N ARG A 42 9.71 -7.44 -0.81
CA ARG A 42 9.08 -6.34 -1.55
C ARG A 42 7.85 -5.82 -0.82
N PRO A 43 7.48 -4.54 -1.02
CA PRO A 43 6.26 -3.99 -0.46
C PRO A 43 5.02 -4.54 -1.16
N LEU A 44 3.87 -4.24 -0.57
CA LEU A 44 2.55 -4.61 -1.08
C LEU A 44 1.88 -3.52 -1.93
N GLY A 45 2.48 -2.34 -1.95
CA GLY A 45 2.00 -1.12 -2.57
C GLY A 45 2.79 0.08 -2.06
N SER A 46 2.47 1.26 -2.60
CA SER A 46 2.94 2.52 -2.03
C SER A 46 2.19 2.86 -0.74
N VAL A 47 2.74 3.82 0.01
CA VAL A 47 2.11 4.39 1.21
C VAL A 47 1.81 5.88 0.97
N GLY A 48 0.90 6.44 1.75
CA GLY A 48 0.52 7.84 1.67
C GLY A 48 0.41 8.48 3.05
N VAL A 49 0.73 9.77 3.13
CA VAL A 49 0.63 10.61 4.33
C VAL A 49 -0.02 11.95 4.00
N PRO A 50 -0.75 12.60 4.93
CA PRO A 50 -1.43 13.87 4.70
C PRO A 50 -0.49 15.09 4.77
N HIS A 51 0.74 14.94 4.27
CA HIS A 51 1.78 15.95 4.20
C HIS A 51 2.90 15.46 3.26
N TRP A 52 3.79 16.33 2.79
CA TRP A 52 4.94 15.94 1.95
C TRP A 52 6.29 15.91 2.67
N ARG A 53 6.30 15.98 4.01
CA ARG A 53 7.55 15.85 4.80
C ARG A 53 8.16 14.46 4.63
N ASP A 54 9.48 14.38 4.71
CA ASP A 54 10.22 13.10 4.67
C ASP A 54 9.74 12.18 5.80
N ILE A 55 9.45 10.93 5.46
CA ILE A 55 8.94 9.90 6.37
C ILE A 55 10.00 8.86 6.77
N ASN A 56 11.21 8.93 6.19
CA ASN A 56 12.30 8.00 6.51
C ASN A 56 12.63 8.04 8.01
N GLY A 57 12.68 6.87 8.65
CA GLY A 57 12.97 6.72 10.08
C GLY A 57 11.83 7.07 11.05
N SER A 58 10.78 7.76 10.60
CA SER A 58 9.61 8.10 11.44
C SER A 58 8.39 7.23 11.16
N HIS A 59 8.39 6.52 10.03
CA HIS A 59 7.33 5.61 9.63
C HIS A 59 7.89 4.24 9.28
N SER A 60 7.03 3.24 9.25
CA SER A 60 7.37 1.89 8.81
C SER A 60 6.29 1.30 7.89
N SER A 61 6.67 0.36 7.04
CA SER A 61 5.73 -0.39 6.19
C SER A 61 6.18 -1.84 6.08
N LEU A 62 5.20 -2.73 5.92
CA LEU A 62 5.43 -4.16 5.74
C LEU A 62 6.12 -4.45 4.39
N LEU A 63 7.13 -5.31 4.45
CA LEU A 63 7.68 -6.02 3.31
C LEU A 63 7.45 -7.52 3.50
N ILE A 64 7.24 -8.24 2.39
CA ILE A 64 7.06 -9.69 2.42
C ILE A 64 7.99 -10.38 1.43
N LYS A 65 8.25 -11.66 1.66
CA LYS A 65 8.78 -12.60 0.68
C LYS A 65 8.14 -13.97 0.87
N ALA A 66 8.27 -14.85 -0.12
CA ALA A 66 7.99 -16.27 0.08
C ALA A 66 8.95 -16.87 1.14
N ASN A 67 8.42 -17.71 2.01
CA ASN A 67 9.26 -18.57 2.84
C ASN A 67 9.99 -19.57 1.91
N PRO A 68 11.35 -19.64 1.93
CA PRO A 68 12.09 -20.60 1.12
C PRO A 68 11.75 -22.06 1.42
N ASP A 69 11.27 -22.35 2.63
CA ASP A 69 10.90 -23.70 3.07
C ASP A 69 9.41 -24.04 2.79
N ALA A 70 8.65 -23.10 2.22
CA ALA A 70 7.26 -23.34 1.85
C ALA A 70 7.16 -24.38 0.72
N THR A 71 6.52 -25.52 1.01
CA THR A 71 6.36 -26.61 0.04
C THR A 71 4.96 -26.57 -0.57
N GLY A 72 4.84 -26.03 -1.78
CA GLY A 72 3.56 -25.95 -2.50
C GLY A 72 3.75 -25.78 -4.01
N ALA A 73 2.73 -26.16 -4.79
CA ALA A 73 2.78 -26.09 -6.26
C ALA A 73 2.88 -24.66 -6.80
N LEU A 74 2.37 -23.68 -6.03
CA LEU A 74 2.44 -22.26 -6.37
C LEU A 74 3.20 -21.49 -5.29
N SER A 75 4.04 -20.55 -5.73
CA SER A 75 4.74 -19.62 -4.84
C SER A 75 3.74 -18.81 -3.98
N PRO A 76 4.06 -18.51 -2.72
CA PRO A 76 3.26 -17.60 -1.87
C PRO A 76 3.11 -16.18 -2.45
N VAL A 77 4.09 -15.75 -3.25
CA VAL A 77 4.13 -14.43 -3.90
C VAL A 77 4.43 -14.54 -5.39
N ALA A 78 3.91 -13.60 -6.17
CA ALA A 78 4.23 -13.47 -7.59
C ALA A 78 4.28 -11.99 -8.00
N SER A 79 5.13 -11.66 -8.97
CA SER A 79 5.14 -10.32 -9.56
C SER A 79 3.81 -10.08 -10.28
N PRO A 80 3.27 -8.85 -10.29
CA PRO A 80 2.18 -8.50 -11.20
C PRO A 80 2.55 -8.77 -12.66
N THR A 81 1.55 -9.06 -13.49
CA THR A 81 1.73 -9.23 -14.94
C THR A 81 1.73 -7.89 -15.70
N GLY A 82 1.39 -6.80 -15.01
CA GLY A 82 1.32 -5.45 -15.54
C GLY A 82 0.58 -4.54 -14.57
N TYR A 83 0.18 -3.36 -15.05
CA TYR A 83 -0.55 -2.37 -14.25
C TYR A 83 -1.68 -1.73 -15.04
N THR A 84 -2.75 -1.38 -14.34
CA THR A 84 -3.83 -0.53 -14.86
C THR A 84 -3.67 0.88 -14.29
N LEU A 85 -3.64 1.90 -15.16
CA LEU A 85 -3.64 3.30 -14.73
C LEU A 85 -5.00 3.64 -14.08
N ILE A 86 -4.98 4.09 -12.83
CA ILE A 86 -6.20 4.51 -12.11
C ILE A 86 -6.39 6.02 -12.24
N TRP A 87 -5.31 6.76 -12.04
CA TRP A 87 -5.31 8.22 -12.12
C TRP A 87 -3.93 8.75 -12.47
N LYS A 88 -3.89 9.88 -13.15
CA LYS A 88 -2.70 10.71 -13.32
C LYS A 88 -3.08 12.17 -13.15
N ASP A 89 -2.14 12.97 -12.72
CA ASP A 89 -2.35 14.37 -12.37
C ASP A 89 -2.49 15.31 -13.58
N GLU A 90 -2.95 14.79 -14.72
CA GLU A 90 -3.06 15.57 -15.95
C GLU A 90 -3.97 16.79 -15.76
N LYS A 91 -3.39 17.99 -15.90
CA LYS A 91 -3.98 19.32 -15.64
C LYS A 91 -4.06 19.76 -14.17
N SER A 92 -3.54 18.97 -13.22
CA SER A 92 -3.53 19.29 -11.79
C SER A 92 -2.74 20.56 -11.45
N LYS A 93 -1.80 20.98 -12.31
CA LYS A 93 -0.82 22.05 -12.05
C LYS A 93 0.13 21.77 -10.86
N ALA A 94 0.19 20.52 -10.39
CA ALA A 94 1.20 20.12 -9.42
C ALA A 94 2.61 20.47 -9.94
N ASP A 95 3.54 20.74 -9.02
CA ASP A 95 4.92 21.06 -9.35
C ASP A 95 5.61 19.89 -10.07
N ASN A 96 5.14 18.67 -9.87
CA ASN A 96 5.64 17.45 -10.50
C ASN A 96 4.49 16.54 -10.93
N ASP A 97 4.65 15.88 -12.08
CA ASP A 97 3.70 14.89 -12.57
C ASP A 97 3.68 13.63 -11.68
N GLY A 98 2.51 13.05 -11.50
CA GLY A 98 2.26 11.88 -10.67
C GLY A 98 1.15 11.00 -11.19
N SER A 99 1.19 9.72 -10.81
CA SER A 99 0.16 8.75 -11.17
C SER A 99 0.00 7.63 -10.15
N PHE A 100 -1.19 7.02 -10.14
CA PHE A 100 -1.55 5.86 -9.32
C PHE A 100 -1.94 4.68 -10.22
N TRP A 101 -1.37 3.53 -9.91
CA TRP A 101 -1.47 2.32 -10.73
C TRP A 101 -1.90 1.13 -9.90
N ARG A 102 -2.85 0.36 -10.41
CA ARG A 102 -3.27 -0.90 -9.82
C ARG A 102 -2.48 -2.06 -10.43
N PRO A 103 -1.74 -2.86 -9.65
CA PRO A 103 -1.11 -4.06 -10.16
C PRO A 103 -2.15 -5.04 -10.70
N ILE A 104 -1.86 -5.65 -11.84
CA ILE A 104 -2.65 -6.75 -12.39
C ILE A 104 -2.09 -8.04 -11.81
N ALA A 105 -2.79 -8.63 -10.84
CA ALA A 105 -2.36 -9.86 -10.20
C ALA A 105 -2.46 -11.05 -11.18
N PRO A 106 -1.48 -11.98 -11.17
CA PRO A 106 -1.62 -13.25 -11.86
C PRO A 106 -2.83 -14.05 -11.34
N ASN A 107 -3.32 -15.00 -12.14
CA ASN A 107 -4.40 -15.90 -11.72
C ASN A 107 -4.05 -16.63 -10.42
N GLY A 108 -4.96 -16.59 -9.44
CA GLY A 108 -4.75 -17.18 -8.11
C GLY A 108 -4.03 -16.26 -7.11
N TYR A 109 -3.75 -15.01 -7.48
CA TYR A 109 -3.10 -14.01 -6.61
C TYR A 109 -3.97 -12.74 -6.49
N VAL A 110 -3.64 -11.93 -5.50
CA VAL A 110 -4.31 -10.67 -5.16
C VAL A 110 -3.28 -9.54 -5.11
N ALA A 111 -3.60 -8.43 -5.79
CA ALA A 111 -2.84 -7.18 -5.67
C ALA A 111 -3.34 -6.42 -4.43
N MET A 112 -2.52 -6.34 -3.39
CA MET A 112 -2.96 -5.84 -2.09
C MET A 112 -2.97 -4.32 -1.98
N GLY A 113 -2.12 -3.59 -2.70
CA GLY A 113 -2.12 -2.13 -2.75
C GLY A 113 -1.82 -1.60 -4.14
N ASP A 114 -2.11 -0.31 -4.34
CA ASP A 114 -1.79 0.43 -5.56
C ASP A 114 -0.39 1.08 -5.43
N VAL A 115 0.24 1.37 -6.57
CA VAL A 115 1.58 1.95 -6.67
C VAL A 115 1.48 3.41 -7.09
N ALA A 116 2.10 4.29 -6.30
CA ALA A 116 2.31 5.69 -6.67
C ALA A 116 3.59 5.81 -7.49
N ARG A 117 3.57 6.64 -8.53
CA ARG A 117 4.68 6.82 -9.46
C ARG A 117 4.89 8.28 -9.79
N GLY A 118 6.14 8.73 -9.75
CA GLY A 118 6.54 10.02 -10.30
C GLY A 118 6.58 9.93 -11.83
N GLY A 119 5.91 10.88 -12.50
CA GLY A 119 5.58 10.81 -13.92
C GLY A 119 4.40 9.89 -14.23
N TRP A 120 4.17 9.62 -15.51
CA TRP A 120 3.05 8.80 -16.00
C TRP A 120 3.49 7.51 -16.70
N SER A 121 4.76 7.12 -16.58
CA SER A 121 5.22 5.82 -17.09
C SER A 121 4.77 4.70 -16.16
N THR A 122 4.46 3.55 -16.76
CA THR A 122 4.06 2.34 -16.02
C THR A 122 5.14 1.96 -14.99
N PRO A 123 4.77 1.55 -13.75
CA PRO A 123 5.71 1.03 -12.77
C PRO A 123 6.38 -0.28 -13.21
N ASP A 124 7.49 -0.64 -12.55
CA ASP A 124 8.15 -1.92 -12.79
C ASP A 124 7.38 -3.06 -12.11
N ILE A 125 7.32 -4.24 -12.73
CA ILE A 125 6.67 -5.41 -12.13
C ILE A 125 7.42 -5.96 -10.90
N SER A 126 8.62 -5.45 -10.63
CA SER A 126 9.39 -5.74 -9.42
C SER A 126 9.11 -4.78 -8.25
N ASP A 127 8.30 -3.73 -8.44
CA ASP A 127 7.99 -2.78 -7.36
C ASP A 127 7.22 -3.43 -6.21
N VAL A 128 6.38 -4.44 -6.48
CA VAL A 128 5.53 -5.07 -5.45
C VAL A 128 5.44 -6.58 -5.60
N TRP A 129 4.97 -7.23 -4.54
CA TRP A 129 4.43 -8.58 -4.61
C TRP A 129 2.89 -8.56 -4.69
N CYS A 130 2.33 -9.41 -5.56
CA CYS A 130 0.98 -9.96 -5.37
C CYS A 130 1.08 -11.20 -4.49
N VAL A 131 0.05 -11.47 -3.67
CA VAL A 131 0.02 -12.61 -2.73
C VAL A 131 -1.01 -13.62 -3.14
N ARG A 132 -0.69 -14.90 -2.96
CA ARG A 132 -1.59 -16.02 -3.27
C ARG A 132 -2.91 -15.86 -2.52
N ALA A 133 -4.03 -16.11 -3.21
CA ALA A 133 -5.35 -15.72 -2.72
C ALA A 133 -5.82 -16.43 -1.43
N ASP A 134 -5.26 -17.60 -1.11
CA ASP A 134 -5.48 -18.33 0.14
C ASP A 134 -4.69 -17.76 1.33
N LEU A 135 -3.69 -16.91 1.06
CA LEU A 135 -2.83 -16.27 2.06
C LEU A 135 -3.22 -14.81 2.33
N VAL A 136 -4.43 -14.40 1.95
CA VAL A 136 -4.96 -13.06 2.22
C VAL A 136 -6.23 -13.14 3.04
N LYS A 137 -6.42 -12.16 3.92
CA LYS A 137 -7.66 -11.95 4.67
C LYS A 137 -8.26 -10.59 4.35
N GLN A 138 -9.53 -10.43 4.76
CA GLN A 138 -10.23 -9.16 4.66
C GLN A 138 -9.55 -8.12 5.56
N GLY A 139 -9.19 -6.97 4.98
CA GLY A 139 -8.78 -5.78 5.71
C GLY A 139 -9.92 -4.77 5.82
N SER A 140 -9.58 -3.55 6.20
CA SER A 140 -10.47 -2.39 6.22
C SER A 140 -9.79 -1.19 5.57
N PHE A 141 -10.57 -0.16 5.22
CA PHE A 141 -10.01 1.14 4.89
C PHE A 141 -9.97 2.03 6.13
N ALA A 142 -9.03 2.97 6.18
CA ALA A 142 -9.08 4.05 7.16
C ALA A 142 -10.42 4.82 7.06
N ALA A 143 -10.86 5.41 8.17
CA ALA A 143 -12.10 6.19 8.24
C ALA A 143 -12.14 7.38 7.27
N HIS A 144 -10.96 7.90 6.89
CA HIS A 144 -10.81 9.01 5.95
C HIS A 144 -9.76 8.68 4.89
N SER A 145 -9.94 9.23 3.69
CA SER A 145 -8.89 9.20 2.67
C SER A 145 -7.64 9.91 3.18
N VAL A 146 -6.46 9.42 2.78
CA VAL A 146 -5.18 10.09 2.96
C VAL A 146 -5.19 11.43 2.21
N TRP A 147 -5.71 11.42 0.98
CA TRP A 147 -5.75 12.55 0.06
C TRP A 147 -6.85 12.35 -0.99
N ASP A 148 -7.28 13.44 -1.61
CA ASP A 148 -8.17 13.45 -2.77
C ASP A 148 -7.88 14.68 -3.63
N ASP A 149 -8.16 14.58 -4.94
CA ASP A 149 -7.75 15.59 -5.91
C ASP A 149 -8.74 16.77 -6.05
N LYS A 150 -9.67 16.94 -5.09
CA LYS A 150 -10.66 18.03 -5.12
C LYS A 150 -9.97 19.37 -5.27
N LYS A 151 -10.43 20.14 -6.26
CA LYS A 151 -9.91 21.46 -6.67
C LYS A 151 -8.55 21.45 -7.38
N SER A 152 -7.93 20.29 -7.60
CA SER A 152 -6.69 20.20 -8.39
C SER A 152 -6.89 20.57 -9.86
N LYS A 153 -8.12 20.44 -10.39
CA LYS A 153 -8.46 20.59 -11.82
C LYS A 153 -7.85 19.49 -12.71
N ALA A 154 -7.39 18.39 -12.11
CA ALA A 154 -7.07 17.20 -12.88
C ALA A 154 -8.27 16.75 -13.73
N LYS A 155 -8.00 16.06 -14.83
CA LYS A 155 -9.06 15.60 -15.76
C LYS A 155 -10.03 14.59 -15.15
N THR A 156 -9.60 13.84 -14.14
CA THR A 156 -10.34 12.74 -13.54
C THR A 156 -10.22 12.82 -12.03
N ASP A 157 -11.26 12.43 -11.31
CA ASP A 157 -11.26 12.46 -9.85
C ASP A 157 -10.52 11.24 -9.26
N VAL A 158 -9.90 11.44 -8.10
CA VAL A 158 -9.35 10.35 -7.29
C VAL A 158 -9.43 10.65 -5.80
N SER A 159 -9.61 9.59 -5.01
CA SER A 159 -9.30 9.59 -3.57
C SER A 159 -8.42 8.40 -3.22
N ILE A 160 -7.50 8.60 -2.27
CA ILE A 160 -6.50 7.61 -1.87
C ILE A 160 -6.74 7.20 -0.42
N TRP A 161 -6.85 5.89 -0.18
CA TRP A 161 -7.23 5.33 1.11
C TRP A 161 -6.16 4.38 1.62
N GLU A 162 -5.85 4.44 2.91
CA GLU A 162 -4.97 3.47 3.56
C GLU A 162 -5.74 2.15 3.77
N ILE A 163 -5.13 1.03 3.39
CA ILE A 163 -5.61 -0.32 3.71
C ILE A 163 -5.02 -0.74 5.05
N ARG A 164 -5.87 -1.10 6.00
CA ARG A 164 -5.52 -1.52 7.36
C ARG A 164 -5.82 -3.00 7.57
N SER A 165 -4.99 -3.67 8.35
CA SER A 165 -5.39 -4.97 8.94
C SER A 165 -6.52 -4.70 9.93
N ALA A 166 -7.59 -5.47 9.86
CA ALA A 166 -8.70 -5.36 10.80
C ALA A 166 -8.26 -5.85 12.18
N SER A 167 -7.62 -4.96 12.95
CA SER A 167 -7.38 -5.06 14.39
C SER A 167 -6.73 -3.76 14.88
N ARG A 168 -7.45 -2.64 14.69
CA ARG A 168 -7.45 -1.59 15.69
C ARG A 168 -8.91 -1.21 15.84
N SER A 169 -9.52 -1.71 16.91
CA SER A 169 -10.56 -0.92 17.57
C SER A 169 -9.99 0.49 17.65
N ASP A 170 -10.70 1.45 17.07
CA ASP A 170 -10.45 2.84 17.43
C ASP A 170 -10.42 2.87 18.96
N GLU A 171 -9.27 3.20 19.55
CA GLU A 171 -9.03 3.11 20.98
C GLU A 171 -10.03 4.01 21.72
N SER A 172 -11.12 3.38 22.12
CA SER A 172 -11.89 3.66 23.32
C SER A 172 -12.28 2.32 23.95
N GLY A 173 -11.27 1.67 24.55
CA GLY A 173 -11.46 0.78 25.68
C GLY A 173 -11.75 -0.71 25.42
N ILE A 174 -10.93 -1.51 26.11
CA ILE A 174 -11.17 -2.85 26.67
C ILE A 174 -10.56 -4.03 25.88
N ASP A 175 -9.76 -4.75 26.68
CA ASP A 175 -8.97 -5.97 26.51
C ASP A 175 -9.77 -7.18 26.03
N ASP A 176 -9.19 -7.99 25.14
CA ASP A 176 -9.08 -9.43 25.34
C ASP A 176 -8.14 -10.05 24.30
N SER A 177 -7.29 -10.95 24.79
CA SER A 177 -6.16 -11.58 24.13
C SER A 177 -6.50 -12.42 22.90
N GLU A 178 -5.74 -12.23 21.81
CA GLU A 178 -5.24 -13.33 20.97
C GLU A 178 -3.95 -12.89 20.25
N THR A 179 -2.94 -13.76 20.31
CA THR A 179 -1.55 -13.50 19.92
C THR A 179 -1.39 -13.34 18.41
N ALA A 180 -1.39 -12.09 17.93
CA ALA A 180 -0.69 -11.74 16.70
C ALA A 180 0.76 -11.42 17.04
N GLU A 181 1.72 -12.14 16.46
CA GLU A 181 3.14 -11.81 16.62
C GLU A 181 3.36 -10.35 16.20
N ALA A 182 3.88 -9.55 17.13
CA ALA A 182 4.18 -8.15 16.88
C ALA A 182 5.30 -8.08 15.84
N ILE A 183 4.96 -7.55 14.67
CA ILE A 183 5.93 -7.19 13.64
C ILE A 183 6.95 -6.24 14.29
N PRO A 184 8.27 -6.54 14.29
CA PRO A 184 9.25 -5.73 15.00
C PRO A 184 9.52 -4.43 14.23
N ALA A 185 8.66 -3.43 14.46
CA ALA A 185 8.91 -2.05 14.12
C ALA A 185 9.77 -1.39 15.22
N ASP A 186 10.55 -0.38 14.87
CA ASP A 186 11.01 0.60 15.85
C ASP A 186 9.78 1.10 16.63
N PRO A 187 9.71 0.97 17.97
CA PRO A 187 8.55 1.35 18.76
C PRO A 187 8.18 2.84 18.66
N ARG A 188 8.97 3.66 17.96
CA ARG A 188 8.68 5.07 17.67
C ARG A 188 8.15 5.33 16.26
N ALA A 189 8.21 4.36 15.34
CA ALA A 189 7.82 4.58 13.95
C ALA A 189 6.33 4.29 13.73
N THR A 190 5.61 5.22 13.09
CA THR A 190 4.20 5.03 12.75
C THR A 190 4.07 4.05 11.58
N TYR A 191 3.38 2.94 11.78
CA TYR A 191 3.12 1.97 10.72
C TYR A 191 2.12 2.53 9.69
N LEU A 192 2.43 2.39 8.40
CA LEU A 192 1.57 2.75 7.28
C LEU A 192 1.18 1.53 6.45
N GLY A 193 -0.11 1.39 6.20
CA GLY A 193 -0.65 0.42 5.25
C GLY A 193 -0.46 0.85 3.79
N ALA A 194 -0.53 -0.13 2.89
CA ALA A 194 -0.53 0.15 1.45
C ALA A 194 -1.78 0.96 1.05
N ILE A 195 -1.65 1.80 0.04
CA ILE A 195 -2.78 2.64 -0.43
C ILE A 195 -3.67 1.91 -1.43
N ARG A 196 -4.92 2.37 -1.53
CA ARG A 196 -5.87 2.05 -2.61
C ARG A 196 -6.47 3.32 -3.18
N ALA A 197 -6.43 3.46 -4.49
CA ALA A 197 -7.06 4.56 -5.21
C ALA A 197 -8.51 4.21 -5.61
N SER A 198 -9.40 5.19 -5.48
CA SER A 198 -10.78 5.17 -5.99
C SER A 198 -10.92 6.27 -7.04
N GLN A 199 -11.52 6.00 -8.20
CA GLN A 199 -11.73 6.98 -9.29
C GLN A 199 -12.91 7.92 -9.01
N ASN A 200 -13.16 8.19 -7.73
CA ASN A 200 -14.17 9.08 -7.18
C ASN A 200 -13.78 9.41 -5.73
N TYR A 201 -14.62 10.14 -5.01
CA TYR A 201 -14.35 10.57 -3.63
C TYR A 201 -14.87 9.64 -2.54
N ASN A 202 -15.44 8.50 -2.91
CA ASN A 202 -15.95 7.52 -1.97
C ASN A 202 -14.86 6.49 -1.63
N VAL A 203 -15.00 5.91 -0.44
CA VAL A 203 -14.22 4.75 -0.04
C VAL A 203 -14.33 3.64 -1.12
N PRO A 204 -13.23 2.96 -1.49
CA PRO A 204 -13.31 1.88 -2.44
C PRO A 204 -14.19 0.74 -1.91
N ASP A 205 -14.66 -0.12 -2.82
CA ASP A 205 -15.34 -1.35 -2.41
C ASP A 205 -14.46 -2.16 -1.45
N SER A 206 -15.05 -2.63 -0.35
CA SER A 206 -14.33 -3.33 0.73
C SER A 206 -13.58 -4.57 0.23
N SER A 207 -14.00 -5.19 -0.88
CA SER A 207 -13.29 -6.32 -1.50
C SER A 207 -11.86 -5.99 -1.93
N PHE A 208 -11.53 -4.70 -2.13
CA PHE A 208 -10.17 -4.23 -2.44
C PHE A 208 -9.28 -4.01 -1.21
N ALA A 209 -9.85 -4.06 0.01
CA ALA A 209 -9.08 -4.03 1.25
C ALA A 209 -8.65 -5.45 1.61
N ARG A 210 -7.43 -5.84 1.21
CA ARG A 210 -6.85 -7.16 1.46
C ARG A 210 -5.49 -7.00 2.12
N VAL A 211 -5.24 -7.80 3.15
CA VAL A 211 -3.97 -7.85 3.88
C VAL A 211 -3.48 -9.29 3.94
N PRO A 212 -2.16 -9.53 4.00
CA PRO A 212 -1.64 -10.89 4.05
C PRO A 212 -1.97 -11.54 5.41
N ILE A 213 -2.12 -12.85 5.40
CA ILE A 213 -2.15 -13.68 6.60
C ILE A 213 -0.69 -13.99 6.94
N VAL A 214 -0.21 -13.37 8.02
CA VAL A 214 1.17 -13.44 8.49
C VAL A 214 1.18 -13.67 9.99
#